data_AF-A0A9X1TEN1-F1
#
_entry.id   AF-A0A9X1TEN1-F1
#
_cell.length_a   1.000
_cell.length_b   1.000
_cell.length_c   1.000
_cell.angle_alpha   90.00
_cell.angle_beta   90.00
_cell.angle_gamma   90.00
#
_symmetry.space_group_name_H-M   'P 1'
#
loop_
_entity.id
_entity.type
_entity.pdbx_description
1 polymer ?
#
loop_
_entity_poly.entity_id
_entity_poly.type
_entity_poly.pdbx_seq_one_letter_code
_entity_poly.pdbx_strand_id
1 'polypeptide(L)'
;MMNSSRFISGPLPPITLSNVELRDLMVSLFAAHPGNYSFINFVRLISSKIIEAKVGFNAEPHTTYSGELCQGDQTKVREILWDMIIDRHLTVGCNGHHEWPNFAVTDRGKAHFKAKQNN
;
A
#
# COMPACT_ATOMS: atom_id res chain seq x y z
N MET A 1 36.82 -10.44 0.21
CA MET A 1 36.20 -9.24 0.81
C MET A 1 34.86 -9.68 1.37
N MET A 2 34.63 -9.54 2.68
CA MET A 2 33.31 -9.82 3.28
C MET A 2 32.40 -8.64 2.94
N ASN A 3 31.39 -8.85 2.09
CA ASN A 3 30.32 -7.88 1.91
C ASN A 3 29.47 -7.90 3.18
N SER A 4 29.70 -6.95 4.08
CA SER A 4 28.82 -6.73 5.23
C SER A 4 27.44 -6.31 4.72
N SER A 5 26.42 -7.12 4.99
CA SER A 5 25.04 -6.76 4.75
C SER A 5 24.65 -5.58 5.65
N ARG A 6 24.14 -4.51 5.04
CA ARG A 6 23.67 -3.33 5.77
C ARG A 6 22.20 -3.51 6.13
N PHE A 7 21.83 -3.16 7.36
CA PHE A 7 20.43 -3.12 7.79
C PHE A 7 20.01 -1.67 7.99
N ILE A 8 18.95 -1.25 7.30
CA ILE A 8 18.38 0.09 7.44
C ILE A 8 16.99 -0.05 8.05
N SER A 9 16.84 0.49 9.26
CA SER A 9 15.57 0.60 9.96
C SER A 9 15.09 2.04 9.91
N GLY A 10 13.91 2.28 9.32
CA GLY A 10 13.34 3.62 9.18
C GLY A 10 12.47 3.76 7.93
N PRO A 11 12.03 4.98 7.60
CA PRO A 11 11.28 5.22 6.38
C PRO A 11 12.04 4.75 5.15
N LEU A 12 11.35 4.10 4.23
CA LEU A 12 11.91 3.71 2.94
C LEU A 12 12.36 4.95 2.17
N PRO A 13 13.41 4.82 1.32
CA PRO A 13 13.68 5.82 0.30
C PRO A 13 12.42 6.10 -0.54
N PRO A 14 12.28 7.31 -1.13
CA PRO A 14 11.15 7.62 -1.97
C PRO A 14 10.94 6.58 -3.07
N ILE A 15 9.69 6.12 -3.22
CA ILE A 15 9.36 5.12 -4.22
C ILE A 15 9.37 5.73 -5.62
N THR A 16 9.76 4.94 -6.60
CA THR A 16 9.81 5.31 -8.03
C THR A 16 8.52 4.96 -8.78
N LEU A 17 7.58 4.28 -8.13
CA LEU A 17 6.28 3.93 -8.73
C LEU A 17 5.51 5.20 -9.10
N SER A 18 4.97 5.21 -10.31
CA SER A 18 3.95 6.18 -10.72
C SER A 18 2.67 6.00 -9.91
N ASN A 19 1.80 7.02 -9.90
CA ASN A 19 0.50 6.92 -9.23
C ASN A 19 -0.36 5.78 -9.78
N VAL A 20 -0.26 5.47 -11.08
CA VAL A 20 -0.98 4.36 -11.71
C VAL A 20 -0.46 3.02 -11.19
N GLU A 21 0.86 2.82 -11.17
CA GLU A 21 1.44 1.57 -10.67
C GLU A 21 1.19 1.37 -9.16
N LEU A 22 1.27 2.46 -8.38
CA LEU A 22 0.94 2.42 -6.96
C LEU A 22 -0.53 2.08 -6.74
N ARG A 23 -1.43 2.65 -7.55
CA ARG A 23 -2.86 2.33 -7.52
C ARG A 23 -3.11 0.86 -7.86
N ASP A 24 -2.47 0.33 -8.90
CA ASP A 24 -2.63 -1.07 -9.31
C ASP A 24 -2.08 -2.03 -8.24
N LEU A 25 -0.96 -1.68 -7.59
CA LEU A 25 -0.48 -2.40 -6.42
C LEU A 25 -1.52 -2.42 -5.30
N MET A 26 -2.09 -1.27 -4.94
CA MET A 26 -3.14 -1.17 -3.92
C MET A 26 -4.38 -2.01 -4.28
N VAL A 27 -4.82 -1.96 -5.55
CA VAL A 27 -5.93 -2.79 -6.06
C VAL A 27 -5.62 -4.27 -5.90
N SER A 28 -4.40 -4.71 -6.20
CA SER A 28 -3.99 -6.11 -6.04
C SER A 28 -4.06 -6.57 -4.58
N LEU A 29 -3.70 -5.69 -3.63
CA LEU A 29 -3.79 -5.97 -2.19
C LEU A 29 -5.24 -6.09 -1.74
N PHE A 30 -6.13 -5.20 -2.21
CA PHE A 30 -7.56 -5.29 -1.91
C PHE A 30 -8.24 -6.50 -2.54
N ALA A 31 -7.80 -6.92 -3.73
CA ALA A 31 -8.30 -8.14 -4.38
C ALA A 31 -7.91 -9.39 -3.60
N ALA A 32 -6.65 -9.46 -3.13
CA ALA A 32 -6.16 -10.59 -2.34
C ALA A 32 -6.79 -10.66 -0.95
N HIS A 33 -7.01 -9.51 -0.31
CA HIS A 33 -7.50 -9.42 1.06
C HIS A 33 -8.64 -8.39 1.16
N PRO A 34 -9.83 -8.68 0.66
CA PRO A 34 -10.96 -7.76 0.79
C PRO A 34 -11.37 -7.66 2.27
N GLY A 35 -11.39 -6.46 2.83
CA GLY A 35 -11.67 -6.30 4.26
C GLY A 35 -11.57 -4.87 4.77
N ASN A 36 -11.17 -4.79 6.04
CA ASN A 36 -11.13 -3.57 6.83
C ASN A 36 -9.71 -3.19 7.17
N TYR A 37 -9.42 -1.90 7.14
CA TYR A 37 -8.08 -1.37 7.24
C TYR A 37 -8.05 -0.10 8.06
N SER A 38 -6.97 0.09 8.82
CA SER A 38 -6.53 1.42 9.20
C SER A 38 -5.46 1.88 8.21
N PHE A 39 -5.39 3.18 7.94
CA PHE A 39 -4.41 3.76 7.01
C PHE A 39 -2.99 3.30 7.28
N ILE A 40 -2.55 3.33 8.54
CA ILE A 40 -1.17 2.97 8.91
C ILE A 40 -0.87 1.49 8.65
N ASN A 41 -1.82 0.60 8.95
CA ASN A 41 -1.66 -0.83 8.71
C ASN A 41 -1.65 -1.13 7.20
N PHE A 42 -2.41 -0.37 6.41
CA PHE A 42 -2.39 -0.51 4.96
C PHE A 42 -1.09 0.01 4.33
N VAL A 43 -0.56 1.14 4.81
CA VAL A 43 0.77 1.64 4.41
C VAL A 43 1.87 0.62 4.71
N ARG A 44 1.81 -0.03 5.87
CA ARG A 44 2.73 -1.13 6.22
C ARG A 44 2.64 -2.28 5.23
N LEU A 45 1.42 -2.70 4.88
CA LEU A 45 1.19 -3.77 3.91
C LEU A 45 1.80 -3.43 2.54
N ILE A 46 1.60 -2.19 2.06
CA ILE A 46 2.22 -1.71 0.81
C ILE A 46 3.75 -1.76 0.92
N SER A 47 4.30 -1.27 2.03
CA SER A 47 5.76 -1.22 2.26
C SER A 47 6.36 -2.62 2.24
N SER A 48 5.77 -3.57 2.96
CA SER A 48 6.16 -4.98 2.95
C SER A 48 6.13 -5.55 1.55
N LYS A 49 5.06 -5.28 0.78
CA LYS A 49 4.95 -5.81 -0.58
C LYS A 49 6.01 -5.26 -1.53
N ILE A 50 6.34 -3.97 -1.41
CA ILE A 50 7.40 -3.30 -2.17
C ILE A 50 8.77 -3.89 -1.85
N ILE A 51 9.07 -4.08 -0.55
CA ILE A 51 10.34 -4.66 -0.09
C ILE A 51 10.48 -6.10 -0.57
N GLU A 52 9.45 -6.94 -0.38
CA GLU A 52 9.46 -8.35 -0.77
C GLU A 52 9.63 -8.54 -2.28
N ALA A 53 8.87 -7.78 -3.08
CA ALA A 53 8.94 -7.86 -4.53
C ALA A 53 10.17 -7.13 -5.11
N LYS A 54 10.87 -6.33 -4.29
CA LYS A 54 11.98 -5.45 -4.72
C LYS A 54 11.60 -4.54 -5.88
N VAL A 55 10.37 -4.03 -5.87
CA VAL A 55 9.81 -3.18 -6.91
C VAL A 55 9.63 -1.76 -6.41
N GLY A 56 9.79 -0.77 -7.28
CA GLY A 56 9.33 0.57 -6.96
C GLY A 56 10.23 1.36 -6.02
N PHE A 57 11.46 0.94 -5.75
CA PHE A 57 12.48 1.79 -5.13
C PHE A 57 13.87 1.31 -5.49
N ASN A 58 14.85 2.22 -5.47
CA ASN A 58 16.24 1.89 -5.72
C ASN A 58 16.88 1.35 -4.44
N ALA A 59 16.80 0.03 -4.25
CA ALA A 59 17.45 -0.63 -3.12
C ALA A 59 18.99 -0.57 -3.26
N GLU A 60 19.68 -0.13 -2.21
CA GLU A 60 21.13 -0.23 -2.17
C GLU A 60 21.58 -1.71 -2.19
N PRO A 61 22.65 -2.06 -2.92
CA PRO A 61 23.19 -3.41 -2.92
C PRO A 61 23.53 -3.88 -1.51
N HIS A 62 23.19 -5.14 -1.19
CA HIS A 62 23.43 -5.75 0.12
C HIS A 62 22.74 -5.06 1.30
N THR A 63 21.68 -4.29 1.05
CA THR A 63 20.90 -3.63 2.09
C THR A 63 19.56 -4.33 2.31
N THR A 64 19.24 -4.59 3.58
CA THR A 64 17.91 -5.01 4.02
C THR A 64 17.20 -3.80 4.61
N TYR A 65 15.99 -3.53 4.11
CA TYR A 65 15.15 -2.44 4.60
C TYR A 65 14.06 -2.99 5.49
N SER A 66 13.82 -2.33 6.62
CA SER A 66 12.64 -2.55 7.45
C SER A 66 12.01 -1.21 7.80
N GLY A 67 10.75 -1.02 7.42
CA GLY A 67 10.02 0.19 7.75
C GLY A 67 8.86 0.46 6.82
N GLU A 68 8.36 1.69 6.89
CA GLU A 68 7.19 2.18 6.18
C GLU A 68 7.58 3.13 5.06
N LEU A 69 6.66 3.39 4.13
CA LEU A 69 6.81 4.47 3.14
C LEU A 69 7.17 5.80 3.80
N CYS A 70 7.98 6.61 3.12
CA CYS A 70 8.25 7.99 3.54
C CYS A 70 6.96 8.84 3.53
N GLN A 71 6.95 9.95 4.28
CA GLN A 71 5.76 10.79 4.42
C GLN A 71 5.19 11.30 3.08
N GLY A 72 6.05 11.59 2.11
CA GLY A 72 5.63 11.99 0.76
C GLY A 72 4.83 10.90 0.05
N ASP A 73 5.29 9.66 0.13
CA ASP A 73 4.60 8.52 -0.50
C ASP A 73 3.37 8.09 0.27
N GLN A 74 3.34 8.23 1.60
CA GLN A 74 2.12 8.08 2.39
C GLN A 74 1.04 9.07 1.94
N THR A 75 1.41 10.29 1.56
CA THR A 75 0.47 11.28 1.03
C THR A 75 -0.14 10.81 -0.30
N LYS A 76 0.67 10.28 -1.22
CA LYS A 76 0.18 9.68 -2.48
C LYS A 76 -0.79 8.52 -2.23
N VAL A 77 -0.46 7.62 -1.30
CA VAL A 77 -1.37 6.52 -0.90
C VAL A 77 -2.69 7.08 -0.39
N ARG A 78 -2.66 8.13 0.42
CA ARG A 78 -3.88 8.78 0.95
C ARG A 78 -4.74 9.36 -0.17
N GLU A 79 -4.13 10.06 -1.14
CA GLU A 79 -4.84 10.61 -2.29
C GLU A 79 -5.54 9.51 -3.10
N ILE A 80 -4.83 8.44 -3.42
CA ILE A 80 -5.40 7.29 -4.15
C ILE A 80 -6.54 6.63 -3.36
N LEU A 81 -6.40 6.50 -2.04
CA LEU A 81 -7.49 5.98 -1.19
C LEU A 81 -8.72 6.90 -1.24
N TRP A 82 -8.53 8.22 -1.19
CA TRP A 82 -9.64 9.18 -1.30
C TRP A 82 -10.34 9.07 -2.64
N ASP A 83 -9.60 8.94 -3.74
CA ASP A 83 -10.19 8.70 -5.07
C ASP A 83 -11.06 7.44 -5.06
N MET A 84 -10.55 6.34 -4.47
CA MET A 84 -11.31 5.09 -4.35
C MET A 84 -12.54 5.19 -3.43
N ILE A 85 -12.51 6.06 -2.42
CA ILE A 85 -13.65 6.37 -1.55
C ILE A 85 -14.71 7.15 -2.33
N ILE A 86 -14.31 8.18 -3.09
CA ILE A 86 -15.20 8.98 -3.95
C ILE A 86 -15.87 8.08 -4.99
N ASP A 87 -15.12 7.15 -5.58
CA ASP A 87 -15.63 6.15 -6.52
C ASP A 87 -16.50 5.05 -5.87
N ARG A 88 -16.63 5.07 -4.54
CA ARG A 88 -17.39 4.11 -3.73
C ARG A 88 -16.86 2.68 -3.78
N HIS A 89 -15.60 2.49 -4.17
CA HIS A 89 -14.91 1.20 -4.01
C HIS A 89 -14.51 0.95 -2.56
N LEU A 90 -14.23 2.03 -1.83
CA LEU A 90 -13.96 2.03 -0.39
C LEU A 90 -15.02 2.88 0.33
N THR A 91 -15.16 2.68 1.63
CA THR A 91 -15.95 3.55 2.52
C THR A 91 -15.12 3.94 3.73
N VAL A 92 -15.35 5.14 4.26
CA VAL A 92 -14.78 5.55 5.55
C VAL A 92 -15.46 4.76 6.67
N GLY A 93 -14.66 4.37 7.66
CA GLY A 93 -15.05 3.58 8.80
C GLY A 93 -15.14 2.08 8.53
N CYS A 94 -14.97 1.29 9.59
CA CYS A 94 -15.13 -0.15 9.61
C CYS A 94 -15.26 -0.69 11.05
N ASN A 95 -16.00 -1.79 11.26
CA ASN A 95 -16.03 -2.58 12.51
C ASN A 95 -15.97 -1.76 13.82
N GLY A 96 -16.95 -0.90 14.08
CA GLY A 96 -17.00 -0.12 15.33
C GLY A 96 -16.10 1.12 15.36
N HIS A 97 -15.31 1.36 14.31
CA HIS A 97 -14.57 2.60 14.09
C HIS A 97 -15.18 3.34 12.90
N HIS A 98 -16.01 4.33 13.13
CA HIS A 98 -16.82 4.97 12.07
C HIS A 98 -16.13 6.16 11.39
N GLU A 99 -14.84 6.35 11.63
CA GLU A 99 -14.09 7.53 11.21
C GLU A 99 -12.73 7.19 10.58
N TRP A 100 -12.21 8.14 9.80
CA TRP A 100 -10.83 8.15 9.35
C TRP A 100 -9.88 8.05 10.56
N PRO A 101 -8.79 7.26 10.52
CA PRO A 101 -8.17 6.65 9.34
C PRO A 101 -8.62 5.22 9.03
N ASN A 102 -9.77 4.79 9.53
CA ASN A 102 -10.30 3.46 9.27
C ASN A 102 -11.17 3.48 8.00
N PHE A 103 -11.12 2.40 7.22
CA PHE A 103 -11.88 2.25 5.99
C PHE A 103 -12.10 0.77 5.65
N ALA A 104 -13.09 0.51 4.81
CA ALA A 104 -13.45 -0.84 4.36
C ALA A 104 -13.62 -0.92 2.85
N VAL A 105 -13.34 -2.09 2.28
CA VAL A 105 -13.70 -2.41 0.90
C VAL A 105 -15.21 -2.67 0.82
N THR A 106 -15.90 -1.89 -0.01
CA THR A 106 -17.35 -2.05 -0.22
C THR A 106 -17.64 -3.27 -1.09
N ASP A 107 -18.90 -3.73 -1.16
CA ASP A 107 -19.25 -4.82 -2.08
C ASP A 107 -19.02 -4.45 -3.55
N ARG A 108 -19.18 -3.17 -3.90
CA ARG A 108 -18.79 -2.64 -5.22
C ARG A 108 -17.28 -2.76 -5.43
N GLY A 109 -16.48 -2.39 -4.43
CA GLY A 109 -15.02 -2.56 -4.46
C GLY A 109 -14.62 -4.02 -4.66
N LYS A 110 -15.20 -4.94 -3.89
CA LYS A 110 -14.95 -6.39 -4.02
C LYS A 110 -15.20 -6.88 -5.45
N ALA A 111 -16.33 -6.50 -6.05
CA ALA A 111 -16.66 -6.86 -7.43
C ALA A 111 -15.65 -6.28 -8.43
N HIS A 112 -15.29 -5.00 -8.28
CA HIS A 112 -14.34 -4.32 -9.16
C HIS A 112 -12.93 -4.91 -9.09
N PHE A 113 -12.40 -5.12 -7.89
CA PHE A 113 -11.04 -5.60 -7.67
C PHE A 113 -10.86 -7.07 -8.08
N LYS A 114 -11.88 -7.90 -7.87
CA LYS A 114 -11.85 -9.30 -8.32
C LYS A 114 -11.83 -9.42 -9.84
N ALA A 115 -12.57 -8.56 -10.56
CA ALA A 115 -12.54 -8.53 -12.03
C ALA A 115 -11.15 -8.16 -12.58
N LYS A 116 -10.43 -7.27 -11.89
CA LYS A 116 -9.08 -6.84 -12.22
C LYS A 116 -7.99 -7.90 -11.98
N GLN A 117 -8.23 -8.91 -11.15
CA GLN A 117 -7.27 -9.98 -10.87
C GLN A 117 -7.27 -11.09 -11.95
N ASN A 118 -8.33 -11.18 -12.76
CA ASN A 118 -8.53 -12.22 -13.77
C ASN A 118 -8.22 -11.75 -15.21
N ASN A 119 -7.78 -10.50 -15.38
CA ASN A 119 -7.34 -9.90 -16.64
C ASN A 119 -5.84 -9.64 -16.58
#